data_AF-A0A1V6ASW5-F1
#
_entry.id   AF-A0A1V6ASW5-F1
#
_cell.length_a   1.000
_cell.length_b   1.000
_cell.length_c   1.000
_cell.angle_alpha   90.00
_cell.angle_beta   90.00
_cell.angle_gamma   90.00
#
_symmetry.space_group_name_H-M   'P 1'
#
loop_
_entity.id
_entity.type
_entity.pdbx_description
1 polymer ?
#
loop_
_entity_poly.entity_id
_entity_poly.type
_entity_poly.pdbx_seq_one_letter_code
_entity_poly.pdbx_strand_id
1 'polypeptide(L)'
;MNNLKNIGVKTIINLRAFHSDKDETGNTGLFNEEISVNTWYIKDKDVIRVLRIVLKKQNGPILIHCQHGADRTGIMIAMYRIVEQGWSKDEAIREMVDGGYGFHSIWSNAIDYVKNVDIEKFKDEVTWLQEKPVQATKSLPRDIGSAKSYLIPALEIPTFLFLLNMFDRLAYPNEVEHGEKTFSTNLSTFWNNLVHRSWGVDHDTFSVNQFAHPYQGSMHHGFARSAGLNYWESLFYANVGSFLWEMCGETTPPSINDQIATGTGGSFLGEVLFRMANLALEGDGDKPDILHEFGAAIISPPTGINRFVFGERFKSVFPSHHPATFYSMQFGTGLNTGLNDEESSSTINRYEAIMYFSMAYGLPGKPGYRYERPFDYFDFEFTGRGNSDHPLDSIMIRGLLFGSDYAVGSSYRGIWGLYGGYDYISPHIFPVSNTAVSIGTTFQWWLSQTIALQGSVLGGVGYAATGNINEVRQNDYHYGITPQGLLALRLILGDRAMLDFTGRAYRLTGLGGDDKERAESIDHLKMGFTVRIYDRHALGIQYITSIREHGYPDRSNSHQTVGTVSLVYTWLGNARFGAVGWRGTEDQ
;
A
#
# COMPACT_ATOMS: atom_id res chain seq x y z
N MET A 1 -27.74 10.68 -37.35
CA MET A 1 -26.38 10.49 -36.78
C MET A 1 -25.23 10.98 -37.67
N ASN A 2 -25.22 10.73 -39.00
CA ASN A 2 -24.12 11.20 -39.87
C ASN A 2 -23.91 12.73 -39.86
N ASN A 3 -24.97 13.52 -39.84
CA ASN A 3 -24.85 14.98 -39.72
C ASN A 3 -24.22 15.41 -38.39
N LEU A 4 -24.51 14.69 -37.28
CA LEU A 4 -23.92 14.97 -35.96
C LEU A 4 -22.42 14.68 -35.96
N LYS A 5 -22.00 13.58 -36.59
CA LYS A 5 -20.59 13.28 -36.82
C LYS A 5 -19.90 14.37 -37.65
N ASN A 6 -20.55 14.84 -38.72
CA ASN A 6 -19.97 15.86 -39.61
C ASN A 6 -19.78 17.22 -38.91
N ILE A 7 -20.61 17.56 -37.91
CA ILE A 7 -20.42 18.75 -37.07
C ILE A 7 -19.52 18.50 -35.85
N GLY A 8 -18.90 17.33 -35.77
CA GLY A 8 -17.88 16.99 -34.76
C GLY A 8 -18.41 16.49 -33.42
N VAL A 9 -19.71 16.16 -33.29
CA VAL A 9 -20.23 15.53 -32.06
C VAL A 9 -19.51 14.20 -31.83
N LYS A 10 -19.06 13.95 -30.60
CA LYS A 10 -18.37 12.72 -30.19
C LYS A 10 -19.25 11.81 -29.33
N THR A 11 -20.12 12.41 -28.52
CA THR A 11 -20.97 11.70 -27.56
C THR A 11 -22.43 12.09 -27.70
N ILE A 12 -23.31 11.10 -27.67
CA ILE A 12 -24.76 11.25 -27.62
C ILE A 12 -25.24 10.69 -26.28
N ILE A 13 -26.03 11.48 -25.55
CA ILE A 13 -26.72 11.06 -24.32
C ILE A 13 -28.21 11.02 -24.60
N ASN A 14 -28.77 9.81 -24.61
CA ASN A 14 -30.20 9.57 -24.82
C ASN A 14 -30.92 9.42 -23.48
N LEU A 15 -31.85 10.33 -23.19
CA LEU A 15 -32.62 10.35 -21.94
C LEU A 15 -33.99 9.66 -22.05
N ARG A 16 -34.31 9.00 -23.18
CA ARG A 16 -35.63 8.40 -23.40
C ARG A 16 -35.77 7.09 -22.60
N ALA A 17 -36.87 6.98 -21.83
CA ALA A 17 -37.14 5.82 -20.99
C ALA A 17 -37.42 4.52 -21.77
N PHE A 18 -37.98 4.63 -22.98
CA PHE A 18 -38.47 3.50 -23.78
C PHE A 18 -37.99 3.54 -25.23
N HIS A 19 -36.81 4.12 -25.48
CA HIS A 19 -36.20 4.20 -26.81
C HIS A 19 -34.69 4.06 -26.70
N SER A 20 -34.08 3.38 -27.67
CA SER A 20 -32.64 3.21 -27.81
C SER A 20 -32.21 3.90 -29.09
N ASP A 21 -30.99 4.43 -29.13
CA ASP A 21 -30.44 5.07 -30.34
C ASP A 21 -29.38 4.16 -31.01
N LYS A 22 -29.35 2.88 -30.64
CA LYS A 22 -28.30 1.93 -31.05
C LYS A 22 -28.35 1.59 -32.53
N ASP A 23 -29.54 1.47 -33.10
CA ASP A 23 -29.74 1.21 -34.52
C ASP A 23 -29.28 2.39 -35.38
N GLU A 24 -29.41 3.62 -34.91
CA GLU A 24 -28.95 4.81 -35.64
C GLU A 24 -27.48 5.14 -35.39
N THR A 25 -26.89 4.71 -34.27
CA THR A 25 -25.47 4.98 -33.91
C THR A 25 -24.50 3.89 -34.36
N GLY A 26 -24.96 2.65 -34.60
CA GLY A 26 -24.12 1.46 -34.80
C GLY A 26 -23.04 1.55 -35.89
N ASN A 27 -23.26 2.35 -36.95
CA ASN A 27 -22.29 2.49 -38.05
C ASN A 27 -21.51 3.83 -38.03
N THR A 28 -21.69 4.66 -37.01
CA THR A 28 -21.17 6.04 -37.01
C THR A 28 -19.88 6.23 -36.20
N GLY A 29 -19.61 5.34 -35.25
CA GLY A 29 -18.47 5.45 -34.31
C GLY A 29 -18.69 6.48 -33.19
N LEU A 30 -19.90 7.03 -33.07
CA LEU A 30 -20.29 7.94 -31.99
C LEU A 30 -20.46 7.17 -30.68
N PHE A 31 -19.94 7.71 -29.58
CA PHE A 31 -20.20 7.14 -28.26
C PHE A 31 -21.64 7.43 -27.85
N ASN A 32 -22.43 6.39 -27.57
CA ASN A 32 -23.85 6.53 -27.23
C ASN A 32 -24.09 6.02 -25.80
N GLU A 33 -24.49 6.93 -24.92
CA GLU A 33 -24.86 6.62 -23.54
C GLU A 33 -26.39 6.71 -23.37
N GLU A 34 -27.00 5.61 -22.94
CA GLU A 34 -28.44 5.54 -22.70
C GLU A 34 -28.73 5.62 -21.20
N ILE A 35 -29.54 6.62 -20.83
CA ILE A 35 -29.95 6.85 -19.44
C ILE A 35 -31.47 6.96 -19.44
N SER A 36 -32.15 5.89 -19.04
CA SER A 36 -33.61 5.83 -19.02
C SER A 36 -34.19 6.72 -17.90
N VAL A 37 -34.47 7.98 -18.22
CA VAL A 37 -35.04 8.95 -17.28
C VAL A 37 -36.56 9.02 -17.43
N ASN A 38 -37.26 8.84 -16.30
CA ASN A 38 -38.70 9.04 -16.20
C ASN A 38 -39.00 10.50 -15.85
N THR A 39 -39.81 11.19 -16.67
CA THR A 39 -40.10 12.62 -16.44
C THR A 39 -40.86 12.88 -15.14
N TRP A 40 -41.65 11.92 -14.66
CA TRP A 40 -42.41 12.02 -13.39
C TRP A 40 -41.59 11.67 -12.13
N TYR A 41 -40.36 11.14 -12.27
CA TYR A 41 -39.54 10.79 -11.12
C TYR A 41 -38.04 10.89 -11.44
N ILE A 42 -37.47 12.05 -11.13
CA ILE A 42 -36.05 12.36 -11.32
C ILE A 42 -35.24 11.80 -10.16
N LYS A 43 -34.17 11.07 -10.46
CA LYS A 43 -33.27 10.50 -9.45
C LYS A 43 -31.91 11.17 -9.52
N ASP A 44 -31.34 11.48 -8.35
CA ASP A 44 -30.00 12.07 -8.24
C ASP A 44 -28.95 11.29 -9.02
N LYS A 45 -28.99 9.96 -8.96
CA LYS A 45 -28.03 9.09 -9.66
C LYS A 45 -28.02 9.30 -11.18
N ASP A 46 -29.18 9.62 -11.77
CA ASP A 46 -29.30 9.80 -13.22
C ASP A 46 -28.72 11.15 -13.62
N VAL A 47 -28.99 12.19 -12.82
CA VAL A 47 -28.41 13.53 -12.98
C VAL A 47 -26.90 13.51 -12.77
N ILE A 48 -26.41 12.86 -11.71
CA ILE A 48 -24.98 12.69 -11.43
C ILE A 48 -24.28 11.97 -12.58
N ARG A 49 -24.90 10.91 -13.15
CA ARG A 49 -24.34 10.19 -14.30
C ARG A 49 -24.19 11.10 -15.52
N VAL A 50 -25.21 11.92 -15.83
CA VAL A 50 -25.12 12.90 -16.92
C VAL A 50 -24.01 13.92 -16.64
N LEU A 51 -23.97 14.51 -15.45
CA LEU A 51 -22.94 15.47 -15.04
C LEU A 51 -21.54 14.90 -15.19
N ARG A 52 -21.29 13.66 -14.73
CA ARG A 52 -20.00 12.97 -14.88
C ARG A 52 -19.54 12.79 -16.33
N ILE A 53 -20.47 12.71 -17.27
CA ILE A 53 -20.15 12.60 -18.70
C ILE A 53 -19.87 13.98 -19.28
N VAL A 54 -20.72 14.97 -18.99
CA VAL A 54 -20.61 16.31 -19.61
C VAL A 54 -19.46 17.14 -19.07
N LEU A 55 -19.04 16.92 -17.83
CA LEU A 55 -17.93 17.66 -17.22
C LEU A 55 -16.54 17.16 -17.69
N LYS A 56 -16.46 16.07 -18.45
CA LYS A 56 -15.20 15.60 -19.04
C LYS A 56 -15.01 16.22 -20.42
N LYS A 57 -14.10 17.19 -20.53
CA LYS A 57 -13.82 17.91 -21.80
C LYS A 57 -13.54 16.98 -22.99
N GLN A 58 -12.89 15.83 -22.75
CA GLN A 58 -12.61 14.82 -23.78
C GLN A 58 -13.86 14.21 -24.44
N ASN A 59 -15.00 14.21 -23.75
CA ASN A 59 -16.28 13.72 -24.29
C ASN A 59 -16.94 14.76 -25.21
N GLY A 60 -16.50 16.01 -25.17
CA GLY A 60 -16.99 17.10 -26.00
C GLY A 60 -16.55 17.01 -27.46
N PRO A 61 -17.37 17.49 -28.42
CA PRO A 61 -18.75 18.00 -28.29
C PRO A 61 -19.81 16.92 -28.00
N ILE A 62 -20.78 17.21 -27.12
CA ILE A 62 -21.82 16.29 -26.64
C ILE A 62 -23.19 16.75 -27.11
N LEU A 63 -24.02 15.83 -27.60
CA LEU A 63 -25.45 16.02 -27.79
C LEU A 63 -26.22 15.32 -26.65
N ILE A 64 -27.10 16.05 -25.97
CA ILE A 64 -28.05 15.48 -25.00
C ILE A 64 -29.46 15.66 -25.54
N HIS A 65 -30.24 14.61 -25.60
CA HIS A 65 -31.63 14.69 -26.06
C HIS A 65 -32.56 13.80 -25.25
N CYS A 66 -33.85 14.11 -25.36
CA CYS A 66 -34.92 13.24 -24.92
C CYS A 66 -35.92 13.07 -26.08
N GLN A 67 -37.21 12.99 -25.81
CA GLN A 67 -38.22 12.90 -26.88
C GLN A 67 -38.54 14.26 -27.52
N HIS A 68 -38.75 15.30 -26.71
CA HIS A 68 -39.05 16.65 -27.20
C HIS A 68 -37.89 17.64 -27.03
N GLY A 69 -36.79 17.22 -26.40
CA GLY A 69 -35.67 18.11 -26.05
C GLY A 69 -35.98 19.13 -24.96
N ALA A 70 -37.17 19.09 -24.35
CA ALA A 70 -37.64 20.07 -23.39
C ALA A 70 -37.43 19.61 -21.93
N ASP A 71 -38.18 18.61 -21.46
CA ASP A 71 -38.33 18.37 -20.01
C ASP A 71 -37.09 17.69 -19.38
N ARG A 72 -36.80 16.44 -19.77
CA ARG A 72 -35.66 15.67 -19.24
C ARG A 72 -34.33 16.32 -19.59
N THR A 73 -34.21 16.78 -20.83
CA THR A 73 -33.03 17.53 -21.28
C THR A 73 -32.88 18.81 -20.47
N GLY A 74 -33.97 19.58 -20.30
CA GLY A 74 -33.98 20.83 -19.55
C GLY A 74 -33.50 20.66 -18.10
N ILE A 75 -33.92 19.60 -17.41
CA ILE A 75 -33.47 19.30 -16.04
C ILE A 75 -31.97 19.03 -16.00
N MET A 76 -31.45 18.22 -16.92
CA MET A 76 -30.02 17.92 -16.97
C MET A 76 -29.18 19.17 -17.27
N ILE A 77 -29.67 20.02 -18.18
CA ILE A 77 -29.01 21.29 -18.50
C ILE A 77 -29.11 22.27 -17.34
N ALA A 78 -30.26 22.40 -16.67
CA ALA A 78 -30.41 23.25 -15.50
C ALA A 78 -29.43 22.84 -14.38
N MET A 79 -29.27 21.55 -14.13
CA MET A 79 -28.29 21.04 -13.17
C MET A 79 -26.86 21.31 -13.60
N TYR A 80 -26.54 21.21 -14.90
CA TYR A 80 -25.24 21.61 -15.44
C TYR A 80 -24.98 23.12 -15.26
N ARG A 81 -25.96 23.99 -15.53
CA ARG A 81 -25.86 25.44 -15.28
C ARG A 81 -25.53 25.75 -13.83
N ILE A 82 -26.20 25.07 -12.89
CA ILE A 82 -26.02 25.32 -11.45
C ILE A 82 -24.66 24.77 -10.97
N VAL A 83 -24.34 23.51 -11.31
CA VAL A 83 -23.17 22.81 -10.76
C VAL A 83 -21.87 23.31 -11.39
N GLU A 84 -21.82 23.47 -12.71
CA GLU A 84 -20.58 23.83 -13.43
C GLU A 84 -20.49 25.33 -13.70
N GLN A 85 -21.59 25.97 -14.09
CA GLN A 85 -21.56 27.39 -14.51
C GLN A 85 -21.91 28.36 -13.37
N GLY A 86 -22.26 27.85 -12.19
CA GLY A 86 -22.54 28.65 -11.01
C GLY A 86 -23.81 29.48 -11.09
N TRP A 87 -24.76 29.12 -11.96
CA TRP A 87 -26.05 29.82 -12.03
C TRP A 87 -26.86 29.63 -10.75
N SER A 88 -27.66 30.63 -10.40
CA SER A 88 -28.66 30.43 -9.35
C SER A 88 -29.74 29.44 -9.80
N LYS A 89 -30.35 28.74 -8.84
CA LYS A 89 -31.46 27.82 -9.12
C LYS A 89 -32.59 28.50 -9.89
N ASP A 90 -32.92 29.74 -9.55
CA ASP A 90 -33.98 30.50 -10.21
C ASP A 90 -33.65 30.85 -11.66
N GLU A 91 -32.40 31.19 -11.97
CA GLU A 91 -31.97 31.45 -13.35
C GLU A 91 -32.00 30.19 -14.21
N ALA A 92 -31.53 29.07 -13.67
CA ALA A 92 -31.56 27.78 -14.37
C ALA A 92 -32.99 27.29 -14.60
N ILE A 93 -33.89 27.48 -13.63
CA ILE A 93 -35.32 27.19 -13.78
C ILE A 93 -35.95 28.09 -14.83
N ARG A 94 -35.62 29.39 -14.85
CA ARG A 94 -36.13 30.33 -15.86
C ARG A 94 -35.70 29.93 -17.26
N GLU A 95 -34.44 29.55 -17.46
CA GLU A 95 -33.99 29.02 -18.77
C GLU A 95 -34.74 27.75 -19.14
N MET A 96 -34.89 26.82 -18.19
CA MET A 96 -35.59 25.55 -18.42
C MET A 96 -37.06 25.76 -18.83
N VAL A 97 -37.77 26.69 -18.19
CA VAL A 97 -39.22 26.90 -18.38
C VAL A 97 -39.52 27.91 -19.49
N ASP A 98 -38.82 29.06 -19.49
CA ASP A 98 -39.13 30.21 -20.33
C ASP A 98 -38.11 30.41 -21.49
N GLY A 99 -37.07 29.57 -21.59
CA GLY A 99 -36.01 29.68 -22.60
C GLY A 99 -36.42 29.34 -24.04
N GLY A 100 -37.72 29.15 -24.31
CA GLY A 100 -38.24 28.84 -25.65
C GLY A 100 -38.14 27.37 -26.05
N TYR A 101 -37.81 26.47 -25.12
CA TYR A 101 -37.66 25.03 -25.39
C TYR A 101 -38.96 24.22 -25.28
N GLY A 102 -40.07 24.86 -24.89
CA GLY A 102 -41.39 24.21 -24.81
C GLY A 102 -41.57 23.28 -23.61
N PHE A 103 -41.11 23.69 -22.43
CA PHE A 103 -41.29 22.94 -21.18
C PHE A 103 -42.78 22.67 -20.89
N HIS A 104 -43.12 21.42 -20.60
CA HIS A 104 -44.50 21.06 -20.27
C HIS A 104 -44.78 21.37 -18.80
N SER A 105 -45.68 22.33 -18.56
CA SER A 105 -46.05 22.80 -17.22
C SER A 105 -46.61 21.71 -16.28
N ILE A 106 -47.05 20.56 -16.82
CA ILE A 106 -47.49 19.40 -16.05
C ILE A 106 -46.36 18.80 -15.18
N TRP A 107 -45.09 19.02 -15.53
CA TRP A 107 -43.93 18.50 -14.79
C TRP A 107 -43.47 19.44 -13.68
N SER A 108 -44.37 19.86 -12.79
CA SER A 108 -44.00 20.69 -11.62
C SER A 108 -42.95 20.01 -10.74
N ASN A 109 -42.95 18.68 -10.68
CA ASN A 109 -41.95 17.87 -9.99
C ASN A 109 -40.50 18.13 -10.46
N ALA A 110 -40.31 18.52 -11.73
CA ALA A 110 -39.00 18.88 -12.26
C ALA A 110 -38.48 20.21 -11.68
N ILE A 111 -39.39 21.18 -11.54
CA ILE A 111 -39.09 22.48 -10.93
C ILE A 111 -38.80 22.28 -9.44
N ASP A 112 -39.64 21.50 -8.75
CA ASP A 112 -39.48 21.20 -7.33
C ASP A 112 -38.17 20.46 -7.06
N TYR A 113 -37.76 19.56 -7.96
CA TYR A 113 -36.46 18.90 -7.88
C TYR A 113 -35.30 19.90 -7.90
N VAL A 114 -35.24 20.78 -8.91
CA VAL A 114 -34.15 21.77 -9.04
C VAL A 114 -34.14 22.77 -7.87
N LYS A 115 -35.32 23.15 -7.36
CA LYS A 115 -35.42 24.03 -6.19
C LYS A 115 -34.85 23.39 -4.91
N ASN A 116 -35.16 22.12 -4.67
CA ASN A 116 -34.91 21.48 -3.37
C ASN A 116 -33.62 20.62 -3.33
N VAL A 117 -33.01 20.32 -4.48
CA VAL A 117 -31.80 19.49 -4.53
C VAL A 117 -30.63 20.15 -3.79
N ASP A 118 -29.89 19.35 -3.01
CA ASP A 118 -28.66 19.78 -2.35
C ASP A 118 -27.52 19.86 -3.39
N ILE A 119 -27.09 21.08 -3.73
CA ILE A 119 -26.08 21.29 -4.78
C ILE A 119 -24.69 20.86 -4.34
N GLU A 120 -24.36 20.96 -3.06
CA GLU A 120 -23.03 20.60 -2.55
C GLU A 120 -22.79 19.09 -2.69
N LYS A 121 -23.81 18.28 -2.38
CA LYS A 121 -23.80 16.83 -2.67
C LYS A 121 -23.44 16.52 -4.13
N PHE A 122 -23.96 17.28 -5.09
CA PHE A 122 -23.70 17.04 -6.51
C PHE A 122 -22.31 17.52 -6.92
N LYS A 123 -21.84 18.64 -6.37
CA LYS A 123 -20.46 19.08 -6.58
C LYS A 123 -19.50 18.02 -6.06
N ASP A 124 -19.69 17.51 -4.85
CA ASP A 124 -18.80 16.49 -4.28
C ASP A 124 -18.76 15.20 -5.12
N GLU A 125 -19.93 14.67 -5.48
CA GLU A 125 -20.08 13.43 -6.27
C GLU A 125 -19.51 13.50 -7.69
N VAL A 126 -19.46 14.70 -8.27
CA VAL A 126 -18.91 14.89 -9.62
C VAL A 126 -17.44 15.34 -9.57
N THR A 127 -17.02 16.01 -8.50
CA THR A 127 -15.63 16.46 -8.28
C THR A 127 -14.70 15.29 -7.94
N TRP A 128 -15.21 14.19 -7.36
CA TRP A 128 -14.40 12.99 -7.06
C TRP A 128 -13.92 12.21 -8.32
N LEU A 129 -14.33 12.61 -9.54
CA LEU A 129 -13.98 11.95 -10.81
C LEU A 129 -13.33 12.85 -11.87
N GLN A 130 -13.32 14.16 -11.69
CA GLN A 130 -12.32 15.01 -12.33
C GLN A 130 -11.08 14.92 -11.46
N GLU A 131 -9.90 14.63 -12.02
CA GLU A 131 -8.66 14.95 -11.31
C GLU A 131 -8.77 16.43 -10.96
N LYS A 132 -9.05 16.76 -9.68
CA LYS A 132 -9.10 18.14 -9.21
C LYS A 132 -7.82 18.79 -9.74
N PRO A 133 -7.87 19.86 -10.56
CA PRO A 133 -6.74 20.75 -10.61
C PRO A 133 -6.57 21.20 -9.17
N VAL A 134 -5.41 20.88 -8.60
CA VAL A 134 -5.04 21.22 -7.24
C VAL A 134 -5.37 22.70 -7.04
N GLN A 135 -6.52 22.98 -6.41
CA GLN A 135 -6.61 24.17 -5.60
C GLN A 135 -5.62 23.84 -4.50
N ALA A 136 -4.43 24.42 -4.63
CA ALA A 136 -3.49 24.49 -3.54
C ALA A 136 -4.34 24.97 -2.37
N THR A 137 -4.63 24.05 -1.45
CA THR A 137 -5.05 24.43 -0.11
C THR A 137 -4.10 25.54 0.24
N LYS A 138 -4.63 26.69 0.63
CA LYS A 138 -3.84 27.80 1.12
C LYS A 138 -3.20 27.45 2.47
N SER A 139 -2.74 26.21 2.67
CA SER A 139 -1.54 25.95 3.43
C SER A 139 -0.39 26.28 2.47
N LEU A 140 0.30 27.38 2.75
CA LEU A 140 1.69 27.51 2.32
C LEU A 140 2.35 26.13 2.51
N PRO A 141 3.11 25.59 1.54
CA PRO A 141 3.98 24.48 1.83
C PRO A 141 4.95 25.01 2.88
N ARG A 142 4.65 24.79 4.16
CA ARG A 142 5.70 24.68 5.14
C ARG A 142 6.45 23.46 4.66
N ASP A 143 7.53 23.72 3.94
CA ASP A 143 8.62 22.76 3.85
C ASP A 143 8.75 22.16 5.24
N ILE A 144 8.72 20.83 5.32
CA ILE A 144 8.93 20.09 6.56
C ILE A 144 10.21 20.60 7.27
N GLY A 145 11.15 21.18 6.50
CA GLY A 145 12.29 21.96 6.97
C GLY A 145 11.99 23.02 8.06
N SER A 146 10.80 23.62 8.09
CA SER A 146 10.40 24.64 9.07
C SER A 146 9.92 24.07 10.42
N ALA A 147 9.61 22.77 10.49
CA ALA A 147 9.17 22.10 11.71
C ALA A 147 10.21 21.12 12.29
N LYS A 148 11.30 20.84 11.56
CA LYS A 148 12.35 19.88 11.93
C LYS A 148 12.78 20.01 13.39
N SER A 149 12.96 18.88 14.06
CA SER A 149 13.63 18.82 15.35
C SER A 149 14.58 17.63 15.39
N TYR A 150 15.87 17.91 15.59
CA TYR A 150 16.85 16.88 15.94
C TYR A 150 16.78 16.56 17.44
N LEU A 151 16.37 17.51 18.28
CA LEU A 151 16.35 17.31 19.74
C LEU A 151 15.23 16.37 20.19
N ILE A 152 14.04 16.47 19.60
CA ILE A 152 12.89 15.64 19.98
C ILE A 152 13.19 14.15 19.85
N PRO A 153 13.59 13.61 18.68
CA PRO A 153 13.92 12.20 18.56
C PRO A 153 15.13 11.79 19.41
N ALA A 154 16.10 12.70 19.62
CA ALA A 154 17.24 12.46 20.52
C ALA A 154 16.82 12.32 22.00
N LEU A 155 15.63 12.77 22.39
CA LEU A 155 15.05 12.56 23.71
C LEU A 155 14.04 11.41 23.73
N GLU A 156 13.21 11.29 22.68
CA GLU A 156 12.19 10.25 22.56
C GLU A 156 12.79 8.85 22.52
N ILE A 157 13.86 8.65 21.74
CA ILE A 157 14.48 7.33 21.59
C ILE A 157 15.06 6.82 22.92
N PRO A 158 15.94 7.56 23.63
CA PRO A 158 16.40 7.12 24.94
C PRO A 158 15.27 6.93 25.97
N THR A 159 14.23 7.77 25.91
CA THR A 159 13.06 7.63 26.79
C THR A 159 12.30 6.33 26.51
N PHE A 160 12.06 6.03 25.23
CA PHE A 160 11.43 4.80 24.79
C PHE A 160 12.24 3.57 25.20
N LEU A 161 13.56 3.56 24.96
CA LEU A 161 14.44 2.46 25.36
C LEU A 161 14.48 2.27 26.88
N PHE A 162 14.48 3.36 27.65
CA PHE A 162 14.40 3.29 29.11
C PHE A 162 13.08 2.66 29.58
N LEU A 163 11.94 3.07 29.00
CA LEU A 163 10.64 2.50 29.32
C LEU A 163 10.53 1.03 28.91
N LEU A 164 11.11 0.66 27.76
CA LEU A 164 11.19 -0.72 27.30
C LEU A 164 12.00 -1.57 28.26
N ASN A 165 13.23 -1.16 28.61
CA ASN A 165 14.05 -1.86 29.60
C ASN A 165 13.35 -1.99 30.97
N MET A 166 12.63 -0.95 31.43
CA MET A 166 11.83 -1.04 32.66
C MET A 166 10.73 -2.08 32.55
N PHE A 167 10.04 -2.14 31.41
CA PHE A 167 9.03 -3.15 31.14
C PHE A 167 9.66 -4.56 31.15
N ASP A 168 10.78 -4.76 30.46
CA ASP A 168 11.43 -6.07 30.35
C ASP A 168 11.95 -6.58 31.69
N ARG A 169 12.46 -5.69 32.55
CA ARG A 169 12.79 -6.07 33.94
C ARG A 169 11.61 -6.59 34.75
N LEU A 170 10.41 -6.06 34.49
CA LEU A 170 9.19 -6.44 35.20
C LEU A 170 8.55 -7.68 34.60
N ALA A 171 8.55 -7.80 33.27
CA ALA A 171 7.99 -8.92 32.53
C ALA A 171 8.89 -10.17 32.61
N TYR A 172 10.21 -9.98 32.59
CA TYR A 172 11.23 -11.02 32.52
C TYR A 172 12.27 -10.92 33.67
N PRO A 173 11.84 -10.91 34.95
CA PRO A 173 12.72 -10.62 36.09
C PRO A 173 13.79 -11.69 36.36
N ASN A 174 13.66 -12.87 35.74
CA ASN A 174 14.50 -14.04 35.94
C ASN A 174 15.21 -14.48 34.65
N GLU A 175 15.10 -13.70 33.58
CA GLU A 175 15.86 -13.95 32.36
C GLU A 175 17.34 -13.70 32.63
N VAL A 176 18.16 -14.71 32.32
CA VAL A 176 19.58 -14.74 32.65
C VAL A 176 20.33 -15.28 31.44
N GLU A 177 21.31 -14.50 31.00
CA GLU A 177 22.23 -14.84 29.94
C GLU A 177 23.66 -14.64 30.41
N HIS A 178 24.55 -15.56 30.03
CA HIS A 178 25.95 -15.55 30.47
C HIS A 178 26.15 -15.43 32.00
N GLY A 179 25.16 -15.85 32.79
CA GLY A 179 25.18 -15.79 34.26
C GLY A 179 24.79 -14.43 34.85
N GLU A 180 24.39 -13.46 34.03
CA GLU A 180 23.90 -12.15 34.44
C GLU A 180 22.42 -12.00 34.08
N LYS A 181 21.65 -11.24 34.87
CA LYS A 181 20.24 -10.96 34.52
C LYS A 181 20.19 -10.04 33.32
N THR A 182 19.63 -10.50 32.20
CA THR A 182 19.70 -9.85 30.87
C THR A 182 19.37 -8.36 30.95
N PHE A 183 18.22 -7.99 31.54
CA PHE A 183 17.78 -6.59 31.59
C PHE A 183 18.28 -5.80 32.82
N SER A 184 19.12 -6.37 33.69
CA SER A 184 19.60 -5.71 34.92
C SER A 184 20.74 -4.71 34.68
N THR A 185 20.57 -3.83 33.69
CA THR A 185 21.56 -2.84 33.25
C THR A 185 21.78 -1.69 34.23
N ASN A 186 22.96 -1.07 34.16
CA ASN A 186 23.33 0.15 34.88
C ASN A 186 24.54 0.81 34.18
N LEU A 187 25.05 1.92 34.73
CA LEU A 187 26.20 2.62 34.14
C LEU A 187 27.47 1.75 34.01
N SER A 188 27.66 0.78 34.90
CA SER A 188 28.79 -0.14 34.82
C SER A 188 28.62 -1.15 33.67
N THR A 189 27.42 -1.69 33.47
CA THR A 189 27.16 -2.62 32.35
C THR A 189 27.27 -1.88 31.02
N PHE A 190 26.78 -0.64 30.96
CA PHE A 190 26.96 0.24 29.80
C PHE A 190 28.44 0.44 29.45
N TRP A 191 29.25 0.83 30.44
CA TRP A 191 30.68 1.04 30.19
C TRP A 191 31.39 -0.25 29.79
N ASN A 192 30.97 -1.40 30.35
CA ASN A 192 31.48 -2.70 30.00
C ASN A 192 31.19 -3.06 28.53
N ASN A 193 29.94 -2.87 28.09
CA ASN A 193 29.54 -3.13 26.70
C ASN A 193 30.25 -2.20 25.72
N LEU A 194 30.41 -0.92 26.09
CA LEU A 194 31.03 0.09 25.23
C LEU A 194 32.54 -0.11 25.03
N VAL A 195 33.26 -0.52 26.08
CA VAL A 195 34.75 -0.48 26.09
C VAL A 195 35.38 -1.86 26.12
N HIS A 196 34.72 -2.86 26.69
CA HIS A 196 35.33 -4.15 26.98
C HIS A 196 34.75 -5.31 26.17
N ARG A 197 33.48 -5.27 25.79
CA ARG A 197 32.85 -6.36 25.02
C ARG A 197 33.07 -6.21 23.53
N SER A 198 33.26 -7.34 22.86
CA SER A 198 33.33 -7.42 21.41
C SER A 198 31.93 -7.60 20.82
N TRP A 199 31.72 -7.03 19.64
CA TRP A 199 30.50 -7.26 18.86
C TRP A 199 30.47 -8.69 18.32
N GLY A 200 29.33 -9.35 18.45
CA GLY A 200 29.12 -10.73 18.01
C GLY A 200 27.83 -10.91 17.23
N VAL A 201 27.44 -12.16 17.04
CA VAL A 201 26.09 -12.55 16.61
C VAL A 201 25.44 -13.19 17.84
N ASP A 202 24.29 -12.68 18.26
CA ASP A 202 23.55 -13.26 19.39
C ASP A 202 22.68 -14.45 18.92
N HIS A 203 22.01 -15.09 19.89
CA HIS A 203 21.11 -16.20 19.65
C HIS A 203 19.76 -15.98 20.34
N ASP A 204 19.17 -14.79 20.20
CA ASP A 204 17.80 -14.53 20.63
C ASP A 204 16.79 -15.37 19.85
N THR A 205 15.54 -15.46 20.33
CA THR A 205 14.51 -16.19 19.57
C THR A 205 14.32 -15.56 18.19
N PHE A 206 14.05 -16.37 17.16
CA PHE A 206 13.90 -15.86 15.79
C PHE A 206 12.88 -14.72 15.68
N SER A 207 11.74 -14.82 16.40
CA SER A 207 10.71 -13.78 16.39
C SER A 207 11.16 -12.46 17.03
N VAL A 208 12.04 -12.53 18.02
CA VAL A 208 12.62 -11.33 18.63
C VAL A 208 13.55 -10.67 17.62
N ASN A 209 14.61 -11.36 17.19
CA ASN A 209 15.61 -10.80 16.27
C ASN A 209 15.07 -10.38 14.92
N GLN A 210 14.11 -11.14 14.39
CA GLN A 210 13.65 -10.93 13.02
C GLN A 210 12.30 -10.23 12.92
N PHE A 211 11.63 -9.92 14.04
CA PHE A 211 10.42 -9.09 14.03
C PHE A 211 10.41 -8.01 15.11
N ALA A 212 10.65 -8.35 16.39
CA ALA A 212 10.63 -7.37 17.48
C ALA A 212 11.71 -6.29 17.30
N HIS A 213 12.94 -6.68 16.94
CA HIS A 213 14.05 -5.78 16.64
C HIS A 213 13.74 -4.82 15.46
N PRO A 214 13.34 -5.30 14.27
CA PRO A 214 12.84 -4.43 13.20
C PRO A 214 11.67 -3.52 13.62
N TYR A 215 10.73 -4.02 14.42
CA TYR A 215 9.62 -3.21 14.92
C TYR A 215 10.10 -2.09 15.87
N GLN A 216 11.01 -2.40 16.81
CA GLN A 216 11.66 -1.41 17.66
C GLN A 216 12.42 -0.36 16.84
N GLY A 217 13.15 -0.79 15.82
CA GLY A 217 13.81 0.08 14.85
C GLY A 217 12.84 0.99 14.08
N SER A 218 11.66 0.47 13.74
CA SER A 218 10.59 1.24 13.11
C SER A 218 10.06 2.35 14.03
N MET A 219 10.06 2.13 15.35
CA MET A 219 9.73 3.15 16.34
C MET A 219 10.78 4.26 16.34
N HIS A 220 12.07 3.91 16.40
CA HIS A 220 13.18 4.88 16.36
C HIS A 220 13.15 5.73 15.07
N HIS A 221 13.03 5.09 13.91
CA HIS A 221 12.90 5.77 12.63
C HIS A 221 11.67 6.68 12.61
N GLY A 222 10.54 6.17 13.10
CA GLY A 222 9.28 6.88 13.16
C GLY A 222 9.33 8.14 14.01
N PHE A 223 9.96 8.11 15.20
CA PHE A 223 10.13 9.29 16.07
C PHE A 223 10.88 10.41 15.33
N ALA A 224 11.98 10.05 14.67
CA ALA A 224 12.75 10.98 13.85
C ALA A 224 11.93 11.50 12.66
N ARG A 225 11.24 10.61 11.95
CA ARG A 225 10.51 10.94 10.73
C ARG A 225 9.30 11.83 11.01
N SER A 226 8.56 11.57 12.08
CA SER A 226 7.43 12.39 12.53
C SER A 226 7.87 13.72 13.15
N ALA A 227 9.13 13.83 13.59
CA ALA A 227 9.76 15.10 13.97
C ALA A 227 10.26 15.95 12.77
N GLY A 228 9.95 15.54 11.54
CA GLY A 228 10.24 16.27 10.30
C GLY A 228 11.60 15.95 9.65
N LEU A 229 12.37 15.03 10.20
CA LEU A 229 13.63 14.59 9.59
C LEU A 229 13.36 13.81 8.31
N ASN A 230 14.27 13.85 7.33
CA ASN A 230 14.16 13.05 6.10
C ASN A 230 14.53 11.58 6.36
N TYR A 231 14.34 10.71 5.35
CA TYR A 231 14.60 9.28 5.48
C TYR A 231 16.03 8.95 5.99
N TRP A 232 17.07 9.61 5.44
CA TRP A 232 18.46 9.34 5.82
C TRP A 232 18.80 9.82 7.23
N GLU A 233 18.27 10.97 7.62
CA GLU A 233 18.36 11.46 9.00
C GLU A 233 17.65 10.50 9.97
N SER A 234 16.48 9.99 9.61
CA SER A 234 15.73 9.01 10.41
C SER A 234 16.42 7.64 10.49
N LEU A 235 17.03 7.17 9.40
CA LEU A 235 17.85 5.96 9.37
C LEU A 235 19.03 6.07 10.36
N PHE A 236 19.66 7.25 10.43
CA PHE A 236 20.72 7.50 11.41
C PHE A 236 20.20 7.34 12.84
N TYR A 237 19.03 7.92 13.16
CA TYR A 237 18.41 7.75 14.48
C TYR A 237 18.00 6.30 14.77
N ALA A 238 17.52 5.55 13.78
CA ALA A 238 17.23 4.13 13.94
C ALA A 238 18.47 3.33 14.32
N ASN A 239 19.60 3.59 13.66
CA ASN A 239 20.88 2.96 13.96
C ASN A 239 21.45 3.39 15.32
N VAL A 240 21.33 4.67 15.69
CA VAL A 240 21.73 5.14 17.03
C VAL A 240 20.86 4.51 18.11
N GLY A 241 19.55 4.39 17.88
CA GLY A 241 18.64 3.72 18.82
C GLY A 241 18.98 2.24 19.02
N SER A 242 19.29 1.53 17.93
CA SER A 242 19.80 0.15 18.00
C SER A 242 21.08 0.08 18.83
N PHE A 243 22.07 0.91 18.50
CA PHE A 243 23.33 0.96 19.24
C PHE A 243 23.11 1.27 20.73
N LEU A 244 22.23 2.20 21.06
CA LEU A 244 21.92 2.52 22.45
C LEU A 244 21.33 1.31 23.18
N TRP A 245 20.42 0.56 22.55
CA TRP A 245 19.89 -0.68 23.14
C TRP A 245 21.00 -1.69 23.43
N GLU A 246 21.86 -1.97 22.46
CA GLU A 246 23.01 -2.87 22.64
C GLU A 246 23.96 -2.44 23.76
N MET A 247 24.11 -1.12 23.96
CA MET A 247 24.97 -0.59 25.00
C MET A 247 24.29 -0.55 26.38
N CYS A 248 22.99 -0.26 26.48
CA CYS A 248 22.35 0.05 27.77
C CYS A 248 21.02 -0.66 28.06
N GLY A 249 20.40 -1.26 27.05
CA GLY A 249 19.18 -2.05 27.15
C GLY A 249 19.43 -3.42 27.77
N GLU A 250 20.59 -4.02 27.50
CA GLU A 250 20.93 -5.36 27.99
C GLU A 250 22.33 -5.45 28.62
N THR A 251 22.53 -6.51 29.40
CA THR A 251 23.81 -6.87 30.01
C THR A 251 24.61 -7.84 29.14
N THR A 252 24.07 -8.25 28.01
CA THR A 252 24.66 -9.16 27.00
C THR A 252 25.69 -8.41 26.13
N PRO A 253 26.61 -9.13 25.46
CA PRO A 253 27.50 -8.51 24.48
C PRO A 253 26.71 -7.94 23.29
N PRO A 254 27.16 -6.82 22.71
CA PRO A 254 26.42 -6.18 21.61
C PRO A 254 26.43 -7.02 20.33
N SER A 255 25.33 -6.93 19.58
CA SER A 255 25.04 -7.77 18.43
C SER A 255 25.08 -7.05 17.08
N ILE A 256 25.79 -7.63 16.12
CA ILE A 256 25.89 -7.14 14.73
C ILE A 256 24.58 -7.37 13.98
N ASN A 257 23.94 -8.53 14.17
CA ASN A 257 22.67 -8.81 13.50
C ASN A 257 21.58 -7.84 13.93
N ASP A 258 21.56 -7.45 15.19
CA ASP A 258 20.55 -6.52 15.70
C ASP A 258 20.74 -5.12 15.15
N GLN A 259 21.99 -4.69 14.97
CA GLN A 259 22.27 -3.44 14.28
C GLN A 259 21.73 -3.42 12.84
N ILE A 260 21.75 -4.56 12.15
CA ILE A 260 21.18 -4.70 10.80
C ILE A 260 19.65 -4.77 10.88
N ALA A 261 19.09 -5.62 11.74
CA ALA A 261 17.66 -5.86 11.87
C ALA A 261 16.93 -4.63 12.44
N THR A 262 17.32 -4.15 13.62
CA THR A 262 16.76 -2.95 14.26
C THR A 262 17.14 -1.68 13.50
N GLY A 263 18.42 -1.49 13.18
CA GLY A 263 18.87 -0.26 12.53
C GLY A 263 18.36 -0.13 11.09
N THR A 264 18.72 -1.07 10.22
CA THR A 264 18.43 -0.99 8.79
C THR A 264 17.05 -1.53 8.44
N GLY A 265 16.73 -2.78 8.84
CA GLY A 265 15.43 -3.40 8.61
C GLY A 265 14.29 -2.58 9.22
N GLY A 266 14.50 -2.10 10.45
CA GLY A 266 13.55 -1.21 11.13
C GLY A 266 13.36 0.14 10.45
N SER A 267 14.38 0.71 9.79
CA SER A 267 14.19 1.92 8.99
C SER A 267 13.29 1.69 7.76
N PHE A 268 13.39 0.53 7.13
CA PHE A 268 12.57 0.18 5.96
C PHE A 268 11.12 -0.01 6.37
N LEU A 269 10.87 -0.76 7.45
CA LEU A 269 9.54 -0.92 8.03
C LEU A 269 8.98 0.43 8.50
N GLY A 270 9.78 1.22 9.22
CA GLY A 270 9.40 2.52 9.76
C GLY A 270 9.00 3.54 8.69
N GLU A 271 9.73 3.61 7.57
CA GLU A 271 9.37 4.52 6.48
C GLU A 271 8.04 4.12 5.82
N VAL A 272 7.81 2.82 5.59
CA VAL A 272 6.55 2.32 5.02
C VAL A 272 5.37 2.62 5.96
N LEU A 273 5.50 2.31 7.25
CA LEU A 273 4.48 2.59 8.25
C LEU A 273 4.20 4.09 8.37
N PHE A 274 5.24 4.93 8.37
CA PHE A 274 5.11 6.38 8.37
C PHE A 274 4.35 6.88 7.13
N ARG A 275 4.69 6.39 5.93
CA ARG A 275 4.02 6.79 4.67
C ARG A 275 2.56 6.34 4.65
N MET A 276 2.28 5.12 5.11
CA MET A 276 0.91 4.57 5.21
C MET A 276 0.06 5.36 6.22
N ALA A 277 0.62 5.69 7.39
CA ALA A 277 -0.06 6.49 8.40
C ALA A 277 -0.41 7.88 7.86
N ASN A 278 0.51 8.52 7.13
CA ASN A 278 0.23 9.83 6.52
C ASN A 278 -0.79 9.75 5.39
N LEU A 279 -0.83 8.68 4.58
CA LEU A 279 -1.91 8.48 3.62
C LEU A 279 -3.27 8.33 4.30
N ALA A 280 -3.34 7.65 5.45
CA ALA A 280 -4.56 7.60 6.24
C ALA A 280 -4.96 8.99 6.76
N LEU A 281 -3.99 9.84 7.13
CA LEU A 281 -4.26 11.21 7.57
C LEU A 281 -4.71 12.15 6.44
N GLU A 282 -4.26 11.94 5.19
CA GLU A 282 -4.54 12.88 4.09
C GLU A 282 -6.04 13.07 3.85
N GLY A 283 -6.85 12.01 3.92
CA GLY A 283 -8.32 12.09 3.85
C GLY A 283 -8.90 12.91 2.69
N ASP A 284 -10.22 13.12 2.71
CA ASP A 284 -10.92 13.99 1.74
C ASP A 284 -11.18 15.41 2.28
N GLY A 285 -10.81 15.69 3.54
CA GLY A 285 -11.10 16.95 4.24
C GLY A 285 -9.85 17.77 4.59
N ASP A 286 -10.03 19.05 4.93
CA ASP A 286 -8.93 19.97 5.27
C ASP A 286 -8.14 19.58 6.54
N LYS A 287 -8.73 18.73 7.40
CA LYS A 287 -8.10 18.19 8.62
C LYS A 287 -8.50 16.72 8.82
N PRO A 288 -7.59 15.85 9.28
CA PRO A 288 -7.93 14.48 9.64
C PRO A 288 -8.95 14.47 10.77
N ASP A 289 -9.96 13.60 10.68
CA ASP A 289 -10.87 13.35 11.80
C ASP A 289 -10.24 12.43 12.85
N ILE A 290 -10.95 12.21 13.96
CA ILE A 290 -10.46 11.40 15.08
C ILE A 290 -10.19 9.94 14.65
N LEU A 291 -10.97 9.40 13.71
CA LEU A 291 -10.80 8.02 13.25
C LEU A 291 -9.53 7.87 12.42
N HIS A 292 -9.24 8.84 11.56
CA HIS A 292 -8.01 8.87 10.77
C HIS A 292 -6.78 9.11 11.66
N GLU A 293 -6.88 10.00 12.66
CA GLU A 293 -5.81 10.20 13.66
C GLU A 293 -5.53 8.92 14.44
N PHE A 294 -6.58 8.23 14.89
CA PHE A 294 -6.44 6.96 15.62
C PHE A 294 -5.88 5.84 14.71
N GLY A 295 -6.37 5.73 13.47
CA GLY A 295 -5.86 4.77 12.50
C GLY A 295 -4.38 5.01 12.17
N ALA A 296 -3.98 6.26 12.00
CA ALA A 296 -2.58 6.63 11.78
C ALA A 296 -1.70 6.31 12.99
N ALA A 297 -2.20 6.49 14.21
CA ALA A 297 -1.50 6.10 15.43
C ALA A 297 -1.34 4.58 15.57
N ILE A 298 -2.29 3.77 15.08
CA ILE A 298 -2.16 2.30 15.03
C ILE A 298 -1.09 1.90 14.00
N ILE A 299 -1.12 2.51 12.81
CA ILE A 299 -0.17 2.17 11.73
C ILE A 299 1.26 2.62 12.08
N SER A 300 1.41 3.83 12.62
CA SER A 300 2.68 4.40 13.05
C SER A 300 2.52 5.07 14.42
N PRO A 301 2.75 4.32 15.52
CA PRO A 301 2.68 4.87 16.87
C PRO A 301 3.52 6.13 17.08
N PRO A 302 4.77 6.25 16.57
CA PRO A 302 5.55 7.48 16.70
C PRO A 302 4.92 8.68 16.00
N THR A 303 4.21 8.46 14.89
CA THR A 303 3.45 9.52 14.20
C THR A 303 2.30 9.97 15.07
N GLY A 304 1.53 9.04 15.63
CA GLY A 304 0.42 9.36 16.55
C GLY A 304 0.88 10.08 17.81
N ILE A 305 1.94 9.61 18.46
CA ILE A 305 2.53 10.21 19.67
C ILE A 305 2.97 11.65 19.38
N ASN A 306 3.74 11.89 18.32
CA ASN A 306 4.31 13.22 18.08
C ASN A 306 3.22 14.24 17.68
N ARG A 307 2.19 13.79 16.95
CA ARG A 307 1.01 14.59 16.65
C ARG A 307 0.20 14.94 17.91
N PHE A 308 0.07 13.99 18.83
CA PHE A 308 -0.64 14.18 20.10
C PHE A 308 0.12 15.10 21.06
N VAL A 309 1.41 14.84 21.29
CA VAL A 309 2.24 15.53 22.29
C VAL A 309 2.62 16.95 21.84
N PHE A 310 3.04 17.14 20.59
CA PHE A 310 3.55 18.43 20.11
C PHE A 310 2.54 19.23 19.27
N GLY A 311 1.34 18.67 19.06
CA GLY A 311 0.19 19.38 18.47
C GLY A 311 0.53 20.09 17.16
N GLU A 312 0.27 21.41 17.12
CA GLU A 312 0.41 22.25 15.93
C GLU A 312 1.82 22.22 15.29
N ARG A 313 2.86 21.81 16.03
CA ARG A 313 4.20 21.64 15.46
C ARG A 313 4.26 20.50 14.43
N PHE A 314 3.57 19.38 14.69
CA PHE A 314 3.63 18.16 13.86
C PHE A 314 2.27 17.69 13.34
N LYS A 315 1.20 18.47 13.52
CA LYS A 315 -0.13 18.18 12.96
C LYS A 315 -0.22 18.29 11.44
N SER A 316 0.72 18.98 10.77
CA SER A 316 0.77 18.99 9.31
C SER A 316 0.99 17.58 8.77
N VAL A 317 0.18 17.16 7.80
CA VAL A 317 0.32 15.85 7.15
C VAL A 317 1.51 15.88 6.20
N PHE A 318 2.30 14.80 6.19
CA PHE A 318 3.40 14.64 5.25
C PHE A 318 2.85 14.64 3.81
N PRO A 319 3.34 15.52 2.91
CA PRO A 319 2.82 15.60 1.56
C PRO A 319 3.21 14.35 0.77
N SER A 320 2.24 13.49 0.48
CA SER A 320 2.44 12.31 -0.35
C SER A 320 2.77 12.67 -1.81
N HIS A 321 2.39 13.88 -2.25
CA HIS A 321 2.37 14.31 -3.65
C HIS A 321 1.45 13.46 -4.53
N HIS A 322 0.35 12.95 -3.95
CA HIS A 322 -0.67 12.17 -4.64
C HIS A 322 -0.04 11.01 -5.44
N PRO A 323 0.57 10.01 -4.79
CA PRO A 323 1.09 8.83 -5.46
C PRO A 323 -0.02 8.05 -6.17
N ALA A 324 0.32 7.25 -7.18
CA ALA A 324 -0.57 6.17 -7.61
C ALA A 324 -0.48 5.03 -6.60
N THR A 325 -1.60 4.67 -5.98
CA THR A 325 -1.65 3.60 -4.98
C THR A 325 -2.53 2.44 -5.42
N PHE A 326 -2.17 1.27 -4.93
CA PHE A 326 -3.01 0.09 -4.92
C PHE A 326 -3.00 -0.46 -3.51
N TYR A 327 -4.14 -0.91 -3.01
CA TYR A 327 -4.16 -1.77 -1.84
C TYR A 327 -5.28 -2.78 -1.94
N SER A 328 -5.09 -3.93 -1.30
CA SER A 328 -6.11 -4.96 -1.16
C SER A 328 -6.04 -5.54 0.24
N MET A 329 -7.22 -5.74 0.84
CA MET A 329 -7.36 -6.47 2.09
C MET A 329 -8.15 -7.73 1.81
N GLN A 330 -7.62 -8.88 2.19
CA GLN A 330 -8.17 -10.18 1.85
C GLN A 330 -8.33 -11.01 3.10
N PHE A 331 -9.47 -11.69 3.20
CA PHE A 331 -9.83 -12.53 4.33
C PHE A 331 -10.39 -13.83 3.80
N GLY A 332 -9.98 -14.96 4.36
CA GLY A 332 -10.39 -16.24 3.85
C GLY A 332 -10.02 -17.41 4.71
N THR A 333 -10.18 -18.58 4.12
CA THR A 333 -9.75 -19.84 4.71
C THR A 333 -8.70 -20.50 3.83
N GLY A 334 -7.64 -21.00 4.44
CA GLY A 334 -6.58 -21.76 3.80
C GLY A 334 -6.65 -23.24 4.15
N LEU A 335 -6.30 -24.06 3.16
CA LEU A 335 -6.03 -25.47 3.26
C LEU A 335 -4.53 -25.68 3.08
N ASN A 336 -3.85 -26.21 4.10
CA ASN A 336 -2.44 -26.56 3.98
C ASN A 336 -2.30 -27.81 3.08
N THR A 337 -1.50 -27.68 2.02
CA THR A 337 -1.23 -28.70 1.01
C THR A 337 0.28 -28.90 0.88
N GLY A 338 0.77 -30.12 0.69
CA GLY A 338 2.21 -30.35 0.50
C GLY A 338 3.04 -30.06 1.74
N LEU A 339 2.63 -30.60 2.89
CA LEU A 339 3.45 -30.63 4.10
C LEU A 339 4.43 -31.80 3.97
N ASN A 340 5.68 -31.51 3.63
CA ASN A 340 6.76 -32.48 3.74
C ASN A 340 7.81 -31.86 4.66
N ASP A 341 7.91 -32.41 5.87
CA ASP A 341 8.97 -32.09 6.82
C ASP A 341 9.71 -33.39 7.13
N GLU A 342 10.84 -33.60 6.46
CA GLU A 342 11.66 -34.80 6.65
C GLU A 342 12.37 -34.81 8.02
N GLU A 343 12.36 -33.67 8.73
CA GLU A 343 13.04 -33.48 10.01
C GLU A 343 12.08 -33.53 11.22
N SER A 344 10.75 -33.55 11.04
CA SER A 344 9.78 -33.54 12.17
C SER A 344 8.41 -34.16 11.86
N SER A 345 7.70 -34.60 12.90
CA SER A 345 6.37 -35.22 12.84
C SER A 345 5.21 -34.30 13.28
N SER A 346 5.37 -32.98 13.20
CA SER A 346 4.39 -32.04 13.75
C SER A 346 3.03 -32.10 13.02
N THR A 347 1.93 -32.16 13.78
CA THR A 347 0.56 -32.10 13.26
C THR A 347 0.16 -30.66 12.95
N ILE A 348 0.30 -30.24 11.69
CA ILE A 348 -0.11 -28.90 11.23
C ILE A 348 -1.63 -28.87 11.00
N ASN A 349 -2.29 -27.78 11.41
CA ASN A 349 -3.72 -27.60 11.21
C ASN A 349 -4.07 -27.64 9.72
N ARG A 350 -5.10 -28.42 9.36
CA ARG A 350 -5.51 -28.57 7.95
C ARG A 350 -6.28 -27.37 7.42
N TYR A 351 -6.91 -26.59 8.31
CA TYR A 351 -7.74 -25.43 7.99
C TYR A 351 -7.33 -24.23 8.85
N GLU A 352 -7.12 -23.08 8.21
CA GLU A 352 -6.69 -21.85 8.88
C GLU A 352 -7.49 -20.66 8.38
N ALA A 353 -7.82 -19.73 9.28
CA ALA A 353 -8.26 -18.40 8.88
C ALA A 353 -7.03 -17.58 8.45
N ILE A 354 -7.11 -16.89 7.32
CA ILE A 354 -5.98 -16.13 6.78
C ILE A 354 -6.42 -14.72 6.44
N MET A 355 -5.55 -13.76 6.77
CA MET A 355 -5.64 -12.37 6.37
C MET A 355 -4.42 -12.01 5.51
N TYR A 356 -4.67 -11.41 4.35
CA TYR A 356 -3.63 -10.84 3.51
C TYR A 356 -3.87 -9.35 3.32
N PHE A 357 -2.84 -8.55 3.52
CA PHE A 357 -2.85 -7.15 3.13
C PHE A 357 -1.71 -6.91 2.15
N SER A 358 -2.00 -6.20 1.06
CA SER A 358 -0.99 -5.78 0.09
C SER A 358 -1.23 -4.33 -0.26
N MET A 359 -0.15 -3.54 -0.34
CA MET A 359 -0.19 -2.15 -0.73
C MET A 359 1.01 -1.80 -1.60
N ALA A 360 0.75 -1.19 -2.74
CA ALA A 360 1.76 -0.52 -3.56
C ALA A 360 1.55 0.99 -3.49
N TYR A 361 2.64 1.72 -3.27
CA TYR A 361 2.70 3.17 -3.21
C TYR A 361 3.58 3.68 -4.35
N GLY A 362 3.14 4.74 -5.03
CA GLY A 362 3.94 5.40 -6.08
C GLY A 362 4.11 4.57 -7.34
N LEU A 363 3.09 3.83 -7.78
CA LEU A 363 3.16 3.01 -9.00
C LEU A 363 3.61 3.83 -10.24
N PRO A 364 4.47 3.27 -11.10
CA PRO A 364 5.08 3.99 -12.22
C PRO A 364 4.08 4.52 -13.24
N GLY A 365 4.42 5.68 -13.81
CA GLY A 365 3.71 6.26 -14.95
C GLY A 365 2.64 7.29 -14.59
N LYS A 366 2.41 7.61 -13.31
CA LYS A 366 1.46 8.68 -12.94
C LYS A 366 1.98 10.05 -13.41
N PRO A 367 1.26 10.78 -14.29
CA PRO A 367 1.70 12.09 -14.74
C PRO A 367 1.90 13.07 -13.57
N GLY A 368 3.02 13.80 -13.59
CA GLY A 368 3.36 14.80 -12.57
C GLY A 368 3.92 14.25 -11.25
N TYR A 369 3.87 12.94 -11.02
CA TYR A 369 4.51 12.31 -9.87
C TYR A 369 6.00 12.09 -10.14
N ARG A 370 6.86 12.32 -9.13
CA ARG A 370 8.31 12.20 -9.25
C ARG A 370 8.87 11.29 -8.16
N TYR A 371 9.99 10.63 -8.47
CA TYR A 371 10.67 9.66 -7.61
C TYR A 371 11.94 10.27 -7.01
N GLU A 372 11.79 11.37 -6.28
CA GLU A 372 12.93 12.17 -5.80
C GLU A 372 13.36 11.79 -4.37
N ARG A 373 12.46 11.20 -3.57
CA ARG A 373 12.69 10.84 -2.16
C ARG A 373 12.75 9.31 -2.02
N PRO A 374 13.57 8.79 -1.09
CA PRO A 374 13.49 7.37 -0.71
C PRO A 374 12.06 6.99 -0.34
N PHE A 375 11.62 5.82 -0.78
CA PHE A 375 10.27 5.28 -0.64
C PHE A 375 9.19 6.12 -1.36
N ASP A 376 9.54 6.94 -2.36
CA ASP A 376 8.53 7.44 -3.32
C ASP A 376 7.95 6.31 -4.20
N TYR A 377 8.54 5.11 -4.16
CA TYR A 377 7.86 3.85 -4.45
C TYR A 377 8.11 2.84 -3.33
N PHE A 378 7.08 2.10 -2.94
CA PHE A 378 7.26 0.86 -2.18
C PHE A 378 6.11 -0.13 -2.39
N ASP A 379 6.37 -1.38 -2.07
CA ASP A 379 5.39 -2.46 -1.96
C ASP A 379 5.50 -3.04 -0.55
N PHE A 380 4.35 -3.22 0.10
CA PHE A 380 4.20 -3.79 1.43
C PHE A 380 3.21 -4.94 1.38
N GLU A 381 3.62 -6.10 1.85
CA GLU A 381 2.76 -7.26 2.03
C GLU A 381 2.79 -7.72 3.49
N PHE A 382 1.62 -8.08 3.99
CA PHE A 382 1.43 -8.64 5.33
C PHE A 382 0.52 -9.87 5.22
N THR A 383 0.91 -10.96 5.87
CA THR A 383 0.09 -12.16 6.03
C THR A 383 -0.06 -12.49 7.51
N GLY A 384 -1.31 -12.65 7.94
CA GLY A 384 -1.64 -13.14 9.28
C GLY A 384 -2.46 -14.43 9.22
N ARG A 385 -2.27 -15.31 10.19
CA ARG A 385 -2.99 -16.58 10.36
C ARG A 385 -3.69 -16.60 11.72
N GLY A 386 -4.94 -17.07 11.75
CA GLY A 386 -5.78 -17.01 12.94
C GLY A 386 -5.64 -18.17 13.93
N ASN A 387 -5.08 -19.32 13.51
CA ASN A 387 -5.06 -20.57 14.29
C ASN A 387 -3.63 -21.08 14.57
N SER A 388 -2.67 -20.18 14.80
CA SER A 388 -1.27 -20.51 15.10
C SER A 388 -0.81 -19.83 16.39
N ASP A 389 0.10 -20.50 17.11
CA ASP A 389 0.81 -19.91 18.26
C ASP A 389 1.61 -18.66 17.87
N HIS A 390 1.91 -18.53 16.57
CA HIS A 390 2.51 -17.36 15.94
C HIS A 390 1.57 -16.81 14.86
N PRO A 391 0.70 -15.82 15.17
CA PRO A 391 -0.32 -15.33 14.23
C PRO A 391 0.24 -14.49 13.08
N LEU A 392 1.50 -14.04 13.17
CA LEU A 392 2.20 -13.35 12.10
C LEU A 392 2.93 -14.37 11.22
N ASP A 393 2.49 -14.51 9.97
CA ASP A 393 3.12 -15.40 9.00
C ASP A 393 4.22 -14.68 8.22
N SER A 394 3.92 -13.50 7.67
CA SER A 394 4.91 -12.77 6.89
C SER A 394 4.70 -11.26 6.83
N ILE A 395 5.82 -10.55 6.73
CA ILE A 395 5.92 -9.14 6.38
C ILE A 395 6.96 -9.04 5.28
N MET A 396 6.63 -8.40 4.16
CA MET A 396 7.57 -8.24 3.05
C MET A 396 7.54 -6.82 2.52
N ILE A 397 8.72 -6.25 2.33
CA ILE A 397 8.92 -4.87 1.90
C ILE A 397 9.89 -4.82 0.74
N ARG A 398 9.55 -4.03 -0.28
CA ARG A 398 10.52 -3.50 -1.24
C ARG A 398 10.27 -2.01 -1.43
N GLY A 399 11.27 -1.17 -1.21
CA GLY A 399 11.15 0.29 -1.33
C GLY A 399 12.27 0.88 -2.16
N LEU A 400 11.96 1.82 -3.06
CA LEU A 400 12.97 2.51 -3.87
C LEU A 400 13.79 3.44 -2.97
N LEU A 401 15.09 3.21 -2.81
CA LEU A 401 15.99 4.09 -2.06
C LEU A 401 16.49 5.24 -2.92
N PHE A 402 16.94 4.91 -4.13
CA PHE A 402 17.42 5.84 -5.15
C PHE A 402 17.03 5.32 -6.51
N GLY A 403 16.54 6.17 -7.39
CA GLY A 403 16.24 5.74 -8.75
C GLY A 403 15.74 6.88 -9.62
N SER A 404 15.30 6.49 -10.81
CA SER A 404 14.67 7.41 -11.76
C SER A 404 13.61 6.69 -12.55
N ASP A 405 12.60 7.43 -12.99
CA ASP A 405 11.62 6.92 -13.93
C ASP A 405 12.19 6.83 -15.35
N TYR A 406 11.59 5.95 -16.13
CA TYR A 406 11.90 5.81 -17.55
C TYR A 406 10.63 5.43 -18.33
N ALA A 407 10.68 5.67 -19.63
CA ALA A 407 9.57 5.42 -20.54
C ALA A 407 10.08 4.71 -21.81
N VAL A 408 9.32 3.72 -22.28
CA VAL A 408 9.56 3.07 -23.57
C VAL A 408 8.28 3.14 -24.40
N GLY A 409 8.29 3.97 -25.45
CA GLY A 409 7.10 4.26 -26.25
C GLY A 409 5.94 4.88 -25.44
N SER A 410 4.71 4.74 -25.94
CA SER A 410 3.51 5.25 -25.27
C SER A 410 2.93 4.28 -24.22
N SER A 411 3.29 2.99 -24.28
CA SER A 411 2.65 1.93 -23.50
C SER A 411 3.43 1.43 -22.28
N TYR A 412 4.71 1.79 -22.12
CA TYR A 412 5.54 1.30 -21.03
C TYR A 412 6.10 2.45 -20.18
N ARG A 413 5.92 2.35 -18.86
CA ARG A 413 6.52 3.25 -17.87
C ARG A 413 7.13 2.41 -16.76
N GLY A 414 8.29 2.82 -16.27
CA GLY A 414 8.94 2.13 -15.18
C GLY A 414 9.78 3.06 -14.33
N ILE A 415 10.28 2.50 -13.25
CA ILE A 415 11.30 3.06 -12.39
C ILE A 415 12.43 2.03 -12.30
N TRP A 416 13.67 2.50 -12.33
CA TRP A 416 14.86 1.68 -12.15
C TRP A 416 15.71 2.30 -11.05
N GLY A 417 16.34 1.47 -10.23
CA GLY A 417 17.21 1.97 -9.19
C GLY A 417 17.61 0.95 -8.14
N LEU A 418 18.05 1.49 -7.01
CA LEU A 418 18.40 0.78 -5.80
C LEU A 418 17.18 0.67 -4.90
N TYR A 419 16.93 -0.54 -4.38
CA TYR A 419 15.81 -0.88 -3.53
C TYR A 419 16.31 -1.43 -2.19
N GLY A 420 15.69 -0.98 -1.11
CA GLY A 420 15.81 -1.59 0.22
C GLY A 420 14.71 -2.62 0.40
N GLY A 421 15.04 -3.74 1.02
CA GLY A 421 14.10 -4.83 1.29
C GLY A 421 14.21 -5.34 2.72
N TYR A 422 13.07 -5.69 3.28
CA TYR A 422 12.95 -6.38 4.56
C TYR A 422 11.85 -7.43 4.41
N ASP A 423 12.23 -8.69 4.55
CA ASP A 423 11.33 -9.83 4.47
C ASP A 423 11.42 -10.61 5.78
N TYR A 424 10.29 -10.85 6.43
CA TYR A 424 10.11 -11.79 7.54
C TYR A 424 9.08 -12.81 7.07
N ILE A 425 9.43 -14.09 7.05
CA ILE A 425 8.59 -15.19 6.57
C ILE A 425 8.74 -16.34 7.54
N SER A 426 7.71 -16.66 8.30
CA SER A 426 7.73 -17.69 9.34
C SER A 426 6.60 -18.72 9.13
N PRO A 427 6.64 -19.53 8.05
CA PRO A 427 5.68 -20.61 7.84
C PRO A 427 5.94 -21.74 8.85
N HIS A 428 4.95 -22.60 9.08
CA HIS A 428 4.92 -23.65 10.12
C HIS A 428 6.15 -24.54 10.34
N ILE A 429 7.09 -24.62 9.40
CA ILE A 429 8.18 -25.61 9.40
C ILE A 429 9.58 -24.98 9.52
N PHE A 430 9.84 -23.84 8.85
CA PHE A 430 11.11 -23.14 8.90
C PHE A 430 10.88 -21.63 8.73
N PRO A 431 11.58 -20.75 9.46
CA PRO A 431 11.48 -19.33 9.23
C PRO A 431 12.67 -18.79 8.42
N VAL A 432 12.44 -17.74 7.64
CA VAL A 432 13.48 -16.97 6.93
C VAL A 432 13.21 -15.48 7.09
N SER A 433 14.26 -14.73 7.37
CA SER A 433 14.21 -13.28 7.39
C SER A 433 15.41 -12.73 6.65
N ASN A 434 15.24 -11.63 5.93
CA ASN A 434 16.29 -11.03 5.13
C ASN A 434 16.17 -9.50 5.10
N THR A 435 17.24 -8.81 5.49
CA THR A 435 17.40 -7.37 5.25
C THR A 435 18.37 -7.18 4.12
N ALA A 436 17.95 -6.49 3.06
CA ALA A 436 18.67 -6.55 1.79
C ALA A 436 18.66 -5.24 1.00
N VAL A 437 19.62 -5.16 0.08
CA VAL A 437 19.69 -4.13 -0.95
C VAL A 437 19.72 -4.80 -2.31
N SER A 438 18.88 -4.31 -3.22
CA SER A 438 18.72 -4.87 -4.56
C SER A 438 18.76 -3.79 -5.62
N ILE A 439 19.21 -4.14 -6.82
CA ILE A 439 19.05 -3.32 -8.01
C ILE A 439 17.97 -3.94 -8.89
N GLY A 440 17.17 -3.10 -9.54
CA GLY A 440 16.13 -3.62 -10.41
C GLY A 440 15.18 -2.57 -10.93
N THR A 441 14.08 -3.06 -11.48
CA THR A 441 12.99 -2.21 -12.00
C THR A 441 11.65 -2.61 -11.44
N THR A 442 10.79 -1.61 -11.25
CA THR A 442 9.33 -1.78 -11.21
C THR A 442 8.72 -1.09 -12.41
N PHE A 443 7.76 -1.71 -13.06
CA PHE A 443 7.15 -1.18 -14.29
C PHE A 443 5.66 -1.45 -14.38
N GLN A 444 5.02 -0.72 -15.29
CA GLN A 444 3.74 -1.06 -15.85
C GLN A 444 3.81 -0.98 -17.39
N TRP A 445 3.30 -2.02 -18.02
CA TRP A 445 3.19 -2.17 -19.46
C TRP A 445 1.74 -2.36 -19.85
N TRP A 446 1.18 -1.44 -20.63
CA TRP A 446 -0.11 -1.65 -21.25
C TRP A 446 0.01 -2.54 -22.49
N LEU A 447 -0.52 -3.77 -22.39
CA LEU A 447 -0.56 -4.76 -23.46
C LEU A 447 -1.69 -4.48 -24.46
N SER A 448 -2.78 -3.87 -24.01
CA SER A 448 -3.90 -3.40 -24.84
C SER A 448 -4.51 -2.13 -24.24
N GLN A 449 -5.66 -1.66 -24.74
CA GLN A 449 -6.40 -0.53 -24.16
C GLN A 449 -6.93 -0.85 -22.74
N THR A 450 -7.13 -2.12 -22.41
CA THR A 450 -7.74 -2.56 -21.14
C THR A 450 -6.86 -3.51 -20.34
N ILE A 451 -5.83 -4.11 -20.94
CA ILE A 451 -4.95 -5.07 -20.29
C ILE A 451 -3.62 -4.40 -19.94
N ALA A 452 -3.23 -4.47 -18.67
CA ALA A 452 -1.94 -4.00 -18.18
C ALA A 452 -1.19 -5.13 -17.47
N LEU A 453 0.13 -5.14 -17.62
CA LEU A 453 1.05 -5.95 -16.84
C LEU A 453 1.87 -5.02 -15.95
N GLN A 454 1.72 -5.13 -14.64
CA GLN A 454 2.63 -4.53 -13.67
C GLN A 454 3.67 -5.56 -13.25
N GLY A 455 4.87 -5.12 -12.89
CA GLY A 455 5.86 -6.04 -12.36
C GLY A 455 7.05 -5.40 -11.69
N SER A 456 7.79 -6.20 -10.92
CA SER A 456 9.10 -5.86 -10.37
C SER A 456 10.07 -7.01 -10.62
N VAL A 457 11.28 -6.68 -11.07
CA VAL A 457 12.39 -7.62 -11.25
C VAL A 457 13.58 -7.06 -10.51
N LEU A 458 13.94 -7.68 -9.38
CA LEU A 458 15.04 -7.23 -8.53
C LEU A 458 16.04 -8.37 -8.34
N GLY A 459 17.33 -8.02 -8.29
CA GLY A 459 18.41 -8.91 -7.88
C GLY A 459 19.30 -8.17 -6.90
N GLY A 460 19.75 -8.85 -5.85
CA GLY A 460 20.45 -8.19 -4.76
C GLY A 460 21.19 -9.12 -3.83
N VAL A 461 21.65 -8.53 -2.74
CA VAL A 461 22.30 -9.22 -1.64
C VAL A 461 21.74 -8.70 -0.33
N GLY A 462 21.52 -9.61 0.61
CA GLY A 462 21.09 -9.27 1.95
C GLY A 462 21.89 -10.00 3.02
N TYR A 463 21.49 -9.76 4.25
CA TYR A 463 21.91 -10.48 5.42
C TYR A 463 20.67 -11.16 5.99
N ALA A 464 20.66 -12.49 5.91
CA ALA A 464 19.48 -13.29 6.23
C ALA A 464 19.73 -14.21 7.40
N ALA A 465 18.64 -14.55 8.10
CA ALA A 465 18.59 -15.57 9.14
C ALA A 465 17.63 -16.68 8.69
N THR A 466 18.00 -17.94 8.92
CA THR A 466 17.11 -19.09 8.70
C THR A 466 17.38 -20.22 9.69
N GLY A 467 16.33 -20.92 10.09
CA GLY A 467 16.41 -21.98 11.09
C GLY A 467 15.32 -23.02 10.98
N ASN A 468 15.13 -23.79 12.05
CA ASN A 468 14.05 -24.77 12.17
C ASN A 468 13.07 -24.32 13.27
N ILE A 469 11.75 -24.44 13.02
CA ILE A 469 10.73 -24.07 14.03
C ILE A 469 10.58 -25.15 15.11
N ASN A 470 10.95 -26.39 14.79
CA ASN A 470 10.65 -27.57 15.60
C ASN A 470 11.76 -28.02 16.55
N GLU A 471 12.87 -27.29 16.64
CA GLU A 471 13.82 -27.54 17.74
C GLU A 471 13.25 -26.98 19.05
N VAL A 472 13.50 -27.68 20.16
CA VAL A 472 13.09 -27.29 21.54
C VAL A 472 13.64 -25.90 21.94
N ARG A 473 14.46 -25.27 21.09
CA ARG A 473 15.02 -23.92 21.22
C ARG A 473 14.70 -23.12 19.96
N GLN A 474 13.90 -22.06 20.08
CA GLN A 474 13.61 -21.09 19.00
C GLN A 474 14.81 -20.23 18.56
N ASN A 475 16.01 -20.63 18.97
CA ASN A 475 17.28 -19.92 18.86
C ASN A 475 18.24 -20.68 17.93
N ASP A 476 17.82 -21.83 17.37
CA ASP A 476 18.60 -22.60 16.37
C ASP A 476 18.32 -22.09 14.95
N TYR A 477 18.98 -20.98 14.62
CA TYR A 477 19.08 -20.43 13.28
C TYR A 477 20.46 -19.81 13.11
N HIS A 478 20.88 -19.68 11.86
CA HIS A 478 22.18 -19.13 11.50
C HIS A 478 21.99 -17.94 10.56
N TYR A 479 23.00 -17.08 10.53
CA TYR A 479 23.02 -15.93 9.65
C TYR A 479 23.89 -16.18 8.41
N GLY A 480 23.67 -15.37 7.38
CA GLY A 480 24.52 -15.43 6.19
C GLY A 480 24.28 -14.31 5.19
N ILE A 481 25.34 -13.95 4.47
CA ILE A 481 25.23 -13.14 3.26
C ILE A 481 24.42 -13.94 2.23
N THR A 482 23.41 -13.28 1.68
CA THR A 482 22.35 -13.94 0.93
C THR A 482 22.10 -13.25 -0.40
N PRO A 483 22.70 -13.72 -1.51
CA PRO A 483 22.21 -13.41 -2.84
C PRO A 483 20.71 -13.73 -2.94
N GLN A 484 19.97 -12.80 -3.54
CA GLN A 484 18.52 -12.95 -3.68
C GLN A 484 18.01 -12.47 -5.03
N GLY A 485 16.86 -13.01 -5.43
CA GLY A 485 16.11 -12.60 -6.61
C GLY A 485 14.62 -12.47 -6.32
N LEU A 486 13.99 -11.51 -6.97
CA LEU A 486 12.55 -11.26 -6.88
C LEU A 486 11.97 -11.06 -8.27
N LEU A 487 10.90 -11.80 -8.57
CA LEU A 487 10.02 -11.57 -9.71
C LEU A 487 8.58 -11.41 -9.19
N ALA A 488 8.04 -10.22 -9.28
CA ALA A 488 6.63 -9.94 -9.01
C ALA A 488 5.95 -9.51 -10.31
N LEU A 489 4.80 -10.08 -10.63
CA LEU A 489 4.02 -9.81 -11.82
C LEU A 489 2.55 -9.74 -11.45
N ARG A 490 1.86 -8.74 -11.98
CA ARG A 490 0.42 -8.57 -11.84
C ARG A 490 -0.19 -8.26 -13.20
N LEU A 491 -0.91 -9.23 -13.76
CA LEU A 491 -1.68 -9.05 -14.99
C LEU A 491 -3.08 -8.55 -14.63
N ILE A 492 -3.41 -7.34 -15.06
CA ILE A 492 -4.68 -6.67 -14.82
C ILE A 492 -5.54 -6.78 -16.08
N LEU A 493 -6.70 -7.39 -15.95
CA LEU A 493 -7.68 -7.61 -17.02
C LEU A 493 -8.81 -6.59 -16.91
N GLY A 494 -8.50 -5.34 -17.24
CA GLY A 494 -9.41 -4.21 -17.15
C GLY A 494 -9.85 -3.95 -15.71
N ASP A 495 -11.15 -3.85 -15.53
CA ASP A 495 -11.81 -3.73 -14.23
C ASP A 495 -12.46 -5.06 -13.82
N ARG A 496 -12.06 -6.22 -14.36
CA ARG A 496 -12.77 -7.49 -14.08
C ARG A 496 -11.98 -8.45 -13.23
N ALA A 497 -10.69 -8.62 -13.52
CA ALA A 497 -9.88 -9.61 -12.84
C ALA A 497 -8.40 -9.21 -12.81
N MET A 498 -7.67 -9.90 -11.94
CA MET A 498 -6.23 -9.75 -11.74
C MET A 498 -5.62 -11.14 -11.51
N LEU A 499 -4.47 -11.40 -12.14
CA LEU A 499 -3.59 -12.52 -11.82
C LEU A 499 -2.30 -11.96 -11.21
N ASP A 500 -1.95 -12.42 -10.02
CA ASP A 500 -0.70 -12.08 -9.34
C ASP A 500 0.23 -13.29 -9.26
N PHE A 501 1.51 -13.06 -9.47
CA PHE A 501 2.59 -13.99 -9.23
C PHE A 501 3.73 -13.25 -8.52
N THR A 502 4.20 -13.76 -7.40
CA THR A 502 5.42 -13.29 -6.74
C THR A 502 6.30 -14.50 -6.45
N GLY A 503 7.54 -14.48 -6.94
CA GLY A 503 8.56 -15.46 -6.61
C GLY A 503 9.77 -14.78 -6.00
N ARG A 504 10.21 -15.29 -4.85
CA ARG A 504 11.42 -14.87 -4.14
C ARG A 504 12.34 -16.06 -4.00
N ALA A 505 13.62 -15.84 -4.24
CA ALA A 505 14.66 -16.83 -4.09
C ALA A 505 15.76 -16.26 -3.20
N TYR A 506 16.09 -16.97 -2.13
CA TYR A 506 17.17 -16.65 -1.20
C TYR A 506 18.21 -17.76 -1.26
N ARG A 507 19.48 -17.41 -1.32
CA ARG A 507 20.60 -18.35 -1.28
C ARG A 507 21.50 -17.96 -0.13
N LEU A 508 21.29 -18.53 1.06
CA LEU A 508 22.14 -18.25 2.21
C LEU A 508 23.49 -18.93 2.01
N THR A 509 24.54 -18.17 2.27
CA THR A 509 25.92 -18.65 2.29
C THR A 509 26.47 -18.57 3.71
N GLY A 510 27.42 -19.44 4.06
CA GLY A 510 28.14 -19.33 5.33
C GLY A 510 29.07 -18.12 5.46
N LEU A 511 29.08 -17.20 4.50
CA LEU A 511 29.87 -15.96 4.59
C LEU A 511 29.16 -14.93 5.45
N GLY A 512 29.89 -14.31 6.38
CA GLY A 512 29.35 -13.29 7.28
C GLY A 512 28.44 -13.84 8.38
N GLY A 513 28.22 -15.16 8.42
CA GLY A 513 27.48 -15.87 9.44
C GLY A 513 28.36 -16.56 10.49
N ASP A 514 27.68 -17.22 11.41
CA ASP A 514 28.20 -18.06 12.48
C ASP A 514 28.57 -19.48 12.01
N ASP A 515 27.92 -19.99 10.95
CA ASP A 515 28.23 -21.30 10.34
C ASP A 515 28.77 -21.17 8.91
N LYS A 516 30.06 -21.44 8.72
CA LYS A 516 30.78 -21.24 7.46
C LYS A 516 30.63 -22.36 6.44
N GLU A 517 30.17 -23.54 6.86
CA GLU A 517 30.09 -24.73 5.99
C GLU A 517 28.67 -24.97 5.48
N ARG A 518 27.71 -24.20 5.98
CA ARG A 518 26.29 -24.33 5.69
C ARG A 518 25.86 -23.48 4.50
N ALA A 519 25.11 -24.09 3.58
CA ALA A 519 24.48 -23.40 2.45
C ALA A 519 23.02 -23.82 2.35
N GLU A 520 22.13 -22.85 2.20
CA GLU A 520 20.69 -23.08 2.12
C GLU A 520 20.07 -22.31 0.97
N SER A 521 19.08 -22.92 0.34
CA SER A 521 18.24 -22.22 -0.64
C SER A 521 16.80 -22.27 -0.23
N ILE A 522 16.17 -21.10 -0.24
CA ILE A 522 14.77 -20.94 0.10
C ILE A 522 14.07 -20.23 -1.05
N ASP A 523 13.00 -20.84 -1.54
CA ASP A 523 12.15 -20.27 -2.57
C ASP A 523 10.75 -20.07 -2.00
N HIS A 524 10.23 -18.86 -2.11
CA HIS A 524 8.90 -18.48 -1.64
C HIS A 524 8.06 -17.99 -2.82
N LEU A 525 6.98 -18.70 -3.14
CA LEU A 525 6.14 -18.46 -4.30
C LEU A 525 4.71 -18.16 -3.85
N LYS A 526 4.11 -17.13 -4.44
CA LYS A 526 2.72 -16.74 -4.25
C LYS A 526 2.06 -16.56 -5.61
N MET A 527 0.90 -17.16 -5.78
CA MET A 527 0.05 -17.04 -6.96
C MET A 527 -1.35 -16.67 -6.52
N GLY A 528 -2.00 -15.77 -7.25
CA GLY A 528 -3.35 -15.33 -6.95
C GLY A 528 -4.16 -15.10 -8.21
N PHE A 529 -5.44 -15.47 -8.18
CA PHE A 529 -6.42 -15.05 -9.16
C PHE A 529 -7.60 -14.42 -8.44
N THR A 530 -7.88 -13.15 -8.76
CA THR A 530 -8.93 -12.36 -8.12
C THR A 530 -9.89 -11.84 -9.18
N VAL A 531 -11.19 -12.05 -8.96
CA VAL A 531 -12.28 -11.58 -9.83
C VAL A 531 -13.15 -10.61 -9.07
N ARG A 532 -13.34 -9.42 -9.63
CA ARG A 532 -14.23 -8.39 -9.08
C ARG A 532 -15.68 -8.80 -9.31
N ILE A 533 -16.45 -8.82 -8.23
CA ILE A 533 -17.88 -9.16 -8.26
C ILE A 533 -18.71 -7.89 -8.40
N TYR A 534 -18.44 -6.90 -7.56
CA TYR A 534 -19.18 -5.64 -7.56
C TYR A 534 -18.36 -4.54 -6.89
N ASP A 535 -18.28 -3.37 -7.51
CA ASP A 535 -17.51 -2.22 -7.03
C ASP A 535 -16.12 -2.61 -6.49
N ARG A 536 -15.85 -2.46 -5.19
CA ARG A 536 -14.56 -2.82 -4.54
C ARG A 536 -14.49 -4.27 -4.03
N HIS A 537 -15.55 -5.05 -4.22
CA HIS A 537 -15.68 -6.41 -3.70
C HIS A 537 -15.27 -7.43 -4.74
N ALA A 538 -14.37 -8.33 -4.37
CA ALA A 538 -13.84 -9.38 -5.22
C ALA A 538 -13.74 -10.71 -4.46
N LEU A 539 -13.68 -11.80 -5.22
CA LEU A 539 -13.39 -13.14 -4.72
C LEU A 539 -12.12 -13.64 -5.41
N GLY A 540 -11.29 -14.40 -4.70
CA GLY A 540 -10.07 -14.94 -5.28
C GLY A 540 -9.67 -16.28 -4.71
N ILE A 541 -8.77 -16.93 -5.45
CA ILE A 541 -8.05 -18.13 -5.02
C ILE A 541 -6.58 -17.78 -4.97
N GLN A 542 -5.90 -18.19 -3.91
CA GLN A 542 -4.47 -18.00 -3.74
C GLN A 542 -3.76 -19.32 -3.47
N TYR A 543 -2.52 -19.41 -3.90
CA TYR A 543 -1.61 -20.49 -3.58
C TYR A 543 -0.28 -19.90 -3.13
N ILE A 544 0.15 -20.24 -1.93
CA ILE A 544 1.45 -19.85 -1.38
C ILE A 544 2.22 -21.13 -1.12
N THR A 545 3.50 -21.17 -1.49
CA THR A 545 4.40 -22.26 -1.15
C THR A 545 5.77 -21.74 -0.77
N SER A 546 6.37 -22.34 0.26
CA SER A 546 7.77 -22.14 0.62
C SER A 546 8.49 -23.47 0.52
N ILE A 547 9.62 -23.47 -0.17
CA ILE A 547 10.48 -24.63 -0.39
C ILE A 547 11.83 -24.28 0.20
N ARG A 548 12.39 -25.17 1.01
CA ARG A 548 13.74 -25.07 1.54
C ARG A 548 14.51 -26.31 1.15
N GLU A 549 15.66 -26.09 0.54
CA GLU A 549 16.65 -27.12 0.32
C GLU A 549 17.87 -26.79 1.16
N HIS A 550 18.34 -27.81 1.89
CA HIS A 550 19.42 -27.69 2.82
C HIS A 550 20.50 -28.71 2.45
N GLY A 551 21.76 -28.25 2.33
CA GLY A 551 22.91 -29.12 2.13
C GLY A 551 23.77 -29.23 3.38
N TYR A 552 23.94 -30.45 3.90
CA TYR A 552 24.87 -30.73 5.00
C TYR A 552 26.18 -31.34 4.46
N PRO A 553 27.35 -30.97 5.03
CA PRO A 553 28.62 -31.63 4.68
C PRO A 553 28.68 -33.10 5.10
N ASP A 554 27.96 -33.47 6.15
CA ASP A 554 28.11 -34.72 6.90
C ASP A 554 26.85 -35.62 6.94
N ARG A 555 25.71 -35.14 6.42
CA ARG A 555 24.45 -35.91 6.30
C ARG A 555 23.74 -35.65 4.96
N SER A 556 22.70 -36.44 4.68
CA SER A 556 21.90 -36.26 3.46
C SER A 556 21.20 -34.90 3.46
N ASN A 557 21.12 -34.26 2.29
CA ASN A 557 20.36 -33.03 2.10
C ASN A 557 18.92 -33.22 2.58
N SER A 558 18.36 -32.19 3.23
CA SER A 558 16.95 -32.18 3.61
C SER A 558 16.15 -31.27 2.68
N HIS A 559 14.92 -31.70 2.40
CA HIS A 559 13.97 -30.98 1.55
C HIS A 559 12.66 -30.75 2.29
N GLN A 560 12.37 -29.49 2.56
CA GLN A 560 11.17 -29.07 3.30
C GLN A 560 10.26 -28.27 2.36
N THR A 561 8.97 -28.59 2.37
CA THR A 561 7.97 -27.84 1.60
C THR A 561 6.72 -27.62 2.45
N VAL A 562 6.17 -26.42 2.35
CA VAL A 562 4.85 -26.06 2.87
C VAL A 562 4.07 -25.31 1.80
N GLY A 563 2.87 -25.78 1.48
CA GLY A 563 1.93 -25.09 0.60
C GLY A 563 0.62 -24.77 1.31
N THR A 564 -0.05 -23.71 0.87
CA THR A 564 -1.39 -23.34 1.33
C THR A 564 -2.22 -22.86 0.15
N VAL A 565 -3.38 -23.48 -0.08
CA VAL A 565 -4.39 -23.00 -1.03
C VAL A 565 -5.47 -22.26 -0.26
N SER A 566 -5.79 -21.03 -0.63
CA SER A 566 -6.77 -20.20 0.08
C SER A 566 -7.91 -19.75 -0.83
N LEU A 567 -9.13 -19.77 -0.30
CA LEU A 567 -10.28 -19.06 -0.86
C LEU A 567 -10.46 -17.76 -0.08
N VAL A 568 -10.42 -16.63 -0.78
CA VAL A 568 -10.38 -15.31 -0.14
C VAL A 568 -11.46 -14.38 -0.68
N TYR A 569 -12.14 -13.68 0.23
CA TYR A 569 -12.83 -12.44 -0.07
C TYR A 569 -11.79 -11.31 -0.12
N THR A 570 -11.88 -10.44 -1.11
CA THR A 570 -10.95 -9.33 -1.33
C THR A 570 -11.71 -8.01 -1.38
N TRP A 571 -11.30 -7.07 -0.54
CA TRP A 571 -11.68 -5.66 -0.64
C TRP A 571 -10.56 -4.87 -1.30
N LEU A 572 -10.88 -4.24 -2.43
CA LEU A 572 -9.93 -3.49 -3.26
C LEU A 572 -9.98 -2.00 -2.93
N GLY A 573 -8.83 -1.35 -2.92
CA GLY A 573 -8.76 0.10 -2.77
C GLY A 573 -9.37 0.88 -3.93
N ASN A 574 -9.36 0.30 -5.14
CA ASN A 574 -10.06 0.83 -6.31
C ASN A 574 -10.50 -0.29 -7.26
N ALA A 575 -11.44 0.03 -8.16
CA ALA A 575 -12.02 -0.93 -9.10
C ALA A 575 -11.09 -1.34 -10.26
N ARG A 576 -9.91 -0.72 -10.40
CA ARG A 576 -8.97 -0.92 -11.53
C ARG A 576 -7.73 -1.72 -11.15
N PHE A 577 -7.73 -2.38 -9.99
CA PHE A 577 -6.62 -3.22 -9.54
C PHE A 577 -5.24 -2.52 -9.54
N GLY A 578 -5.24 -1.19 -9.38
CA GLY A 578 -4.01 -0.39 -9.36
C GLY A 578 -3.44 0.00 -10.73
N ALA A 579 -4.12 -0.27 -11.85
CA ALA A 579 -3.63 0.16 -13.16
C ALA A 579 -3.53 1.69 -13.27
N VAL A 580 -2.32 2.20 -13.55
CA VAL A 580 -2.05 3.63 -13.68
C VAL A 580 -2.37 4.10 -15.10
N GLY A 581 -3.24 5.09 -15.24
CA GLY A 581 -3.61 5.66 -16.53
C GLY A 581 -2.73 6.84 -16.89
N TRP A 582 -1.96 6.74 -17.98
CA TRP A 582 -1.19 7.85 -18.56
C TRP A 582 -1.35 7.99 -20.07
N ARG A 583 -1.97 6.99 -20.71
CA ARG A 583 -2.34 7.08 -22.11
C ARG A 583 -3.61 7.89 -22.19
N GLY A 584 -3.48 9.17 -22.56
CA GLY A 584 -4.62 9.95 -23.03
C GLY A 584 -5.29 9.20 -24.19
N THR A 585 -6.57 9.44 -24.43
CA THR A 585 -7.35 8.88 -25.55
C THR A 585 -6.93 9.42 -26.92
N GLU A 586 -5.65 9.78 -27.10
CA GLU A 586 -5.14 10.48 -28.29
C GLU A 586 -4.35 9.57 -29.26
N ASP A 587 -4.03 8.33 -28.89
CA ASP A 587 -3.55 7.33 -29.85
C ASP A 587 -4.75 6.56 -30.42
N GLN A 588 -5.51 7.22 -31.32
CA GLN A 588 -6.49 6.59 -32.22
C GLN A 588 -5.89 6.42 -33.62
#